data_AF-A0A5C6MSS8-F1
#
_entry.id   AF-A0A5C6MSS8-F1
#
_cell.length_a   1.000
_cell.length_b   1.000
_cell.length_c   1.000
_cell.angle_alpha   90.00
_cell.angle_beta   90.00
_cell.angle_gamma   90.00
#
_symmetry.space_group_name_H-M   'P 1'
#
loop_
_entity.id
_entity.type
_entity.pdbx_description
1 polymer ?
#
loop_
_entity_poly.entity_id
_entity_poly.type
_entity_poly.pdbx_seq_one_letter_code
_entity_poly.pdbx_strand_id
1 'polypeptide(L)'
;MRLLVTSVEEAGSRIVCPLDPKHTVDAEKLSKHLKKCNSRQKPTPVYYVENINSGSADVDEEVQQVSLSELSWSQVETLLERLKVACTGLQCDVEEQLLSHPVLQGELHNPKNGDSAHKHLKQQQILIQVFLPAGFVQSSILGHLESLGLLGRGRCFVEFGAGRGKLSHWIHEALKTPEHLETQEDLQLLLVDGKHQDSSATFERLHVDIEHLDLSKVPLLQRCKLPLVGVGKHLCGAATDLALRCLLEPAGWRDEAGASLKRPTNEPTGPAAPGPVLGLAVALCCHHRCEWRHYVGQRFFAQRGLGAAEFSAFCRMSSWATCGLRGSKPDGTGEHEGQEVTGEHEGQEVTGEHEGQEVTEETESVSRFLSAEERLRIGRLCKRLIDSGRLHFLNARGFDGKLNYYVSSQVTLENVLLVASSSSSSSSSSPL
;
A
#
# COMPACT_ATOMS: atom_id res chain seq x y z
N MET A 1 10.79 -48.40 -22.56
CA MET A 1 9.32 -48.52 -22.60
C MET A 1 8.83 -47.54 -23.64
N ARG A 2 8.38 -48.04 -24.79
CA ARG A 2 7.90 -47.23 -25.93
C ARG A 2 6.62 -46.51 -25.50
N LEU A 3 6.58 -45.19 -25.65
CA LEU A 3 5.30 -44.47 -25.71
C LEU A 3 5.24 -43.71 -27.04
N LEU A 4 4.25 -44.18 -27.79
CA LEU A 4 3.72 -43.78 -29.08
C LEU A 4 3.85 -42.28 -29.41
N VAL A 5 4.51 -42.02 -30.53
CA VAL A 5 4.35 -40.78 -31.30
C VAL A 5 2.99 -40.89 -32.01
N THR A 6 1.96 -40.26 -31.45
CA THR A 6 0.74 -39.95 -32.18
C THR A 6 0.93 -38.60 -32.85
N SER A 7 1.07 -38.62 -34.17
CA SER A 7 1.03 -37.46 -35.05
C SER A 7 -0.35 -36.82 -35.00
N VAL A 8 -0.43 -35.63 -34.43
CA VAL A 8 -1.52 -34.67 -34.66
C VAL A 8 -0.83 -33.38 -35.07
N GLU A 9 -0.87 -33.05 -36.36
CA GLU A 9 -0.56 -31.71 -36.84
C GLU A 9 -1.73 -30.81 -36.44
N GLU A 10 -1.60 -30.03 -35.36
CA GLU A 10 -2.51 -28.93 -35.05
C GLU A 10 -1.79 -27.85 -34.19
N ALA A 11 -1.99 -26.61 -34.59
CA ALA A 11 -1.60 -25.32 -34.03
C ALA A 11 -0.86 -25.27 -32.66
N GLY A 12 0.40 -24.78 -32.69
CA GLY A 12 1.07 -24.08 -31.59
C GLY A 12 1.14 -24.81 -30.24
N SER A 13 2.04 -25.79 -30.09
CA SER A 13 2.20 -26.54 -28.82
C SER A 13 2.66 -25.63 -27.67
N ARG A 14 1.76 -25.34 -26.74
CA ARG A 14 2.09 -24.73 -25.45
C ARG A 14 2.52 -25.81 -24.47
N ILE A 15 3.68 -25.63 -23.83
CA ILE A 15 4.23 -26.53 -22.82
C ILE A 15 4.22 -25.86 -21.45
N VAL A 16 4.20 -26.64 -20.38
CA VAL A 16 4.33 -26.12 -19.01
C VAL A 16 5.72 -25.49 -18.85
N CYS A 17 5.80 -24.33 -18.21
CA CYS A 17 7.07 -23.64 -18.00
C CYS A 17 7.98 -24.48 -17.07
N PRO A 18 9.23 -24.77 -17.47
CA PRO A 18 10.16 -25.54 -16.64
C PRO A 18 10.57 -24.84 -15.34
N LEU A 19 10.42 -23.50 -15.28
CA LEU A 19 10.75 -22.68 -14.11
C LEU A 19 9.55 -22.47 -13.17
N ASP A 20 8.33 -22.71 -13.66
CA ASP A 20 7.11 -22.51 -12.87
C ASP A 20 5.95 -23.33 -13.45
N PRO A 21 5.49 -24.37 -12.76
CA PRO A 21 4.41 -25.21 -13.26
C PRO A 21 3.05 -24.48 -13.33
N LYS A 22 2.92 -23.27 -12.80
CA LYS A 22 1.66 -22.50 -12.78
C LYS A 22 1.31 -21.83 -14.10
N HIS A 23 2.22 -21.79 -15.10
CA HIS A 23 1.91 -21.22 -16.42
C HIS A 23 2.49 -22.03 -17.58
N THR A 24 1.96 -21.76 -18.77
CA THR A 24 2.35 -22.42 -20.03
C THR A 24 2.99 -21.43 -21.01
N VAL A 25 3.82 -21.95 -21.92
CA VAL A 25 4.62 -21.17 -22.87
C VAL A 25 4.65 -21.86 -24.22
N ASP A 26 4.61 -21.11 -25.32
CA ASP A 26 4.78 -21.71 -26.65
C ASP A 26 6.14 -22.41 -26.72
N ALA A 27 6.17 -23.68 -27.13
CA ALA A 27 7.39 -24.49 -27.14
C ALA A 27 8.52 -23.82 -27.96
N GLU A 28 8.17 -23.21 -29.09
CA GLU A 28 9.10 -22.48 -29.95
C GLU A 28 9.68 -21.21 -29.29
N LYS A 29 8.93 -20.61 -28.37
CA LYS A 29 9.34 -19.42 -27.63
C LYS A 29 9.90 -19.74 -26.26
N LEU A 30 10.06 -21.02 -25.89
CA LEU A 30 10.58 -21.44 -24.59
C LEU A 30 11.90 -20.75 -24.27
N SER A 31 12.86 -20.76 -25.21
CA SER A 31 14.17 -20.13 -25.01
C SER A 31 14.09 -18.63 -24.74
N LYS A 32 13.20 -17.91 -25.45
CA LYS A 32 12.92 -16.48 -25.20
C LYS A 32 12.18 -16.28 -23.89
N HIS A 33 11.24 -17.17 -23.56
CA HIS A 33 10.48 -17.14 -22.32
C HIS A 33 11.39 -17.33 -21.11
N LEU A 34 12.26 -18.35 -21.07
CA LEU A 34 13.17 -18.61 -19.94
C LEU A 34 14.05 -17.40 -19.61
N LYS A 35 14.37 -16.56 -20.60
CA LYS A 35 15.10 -15.29 -20.40
C LYS A 35 14.27 -14.17 -19.75
N LYS A 36 12.94 -14.22 -19.83
CA LYS A 36 12.02 -13.22 -19.27
C LYS A 36 11.03 -13.80 -18.25
N CYS A 37 11.19 -15.07 -17.91
CA CYS A 37 10.32 -15.76 -16.97
C CYS A 37 10.49 -15.11 -15.60
N ASN A 38 9.36 -14.75 -14.98
CA ASN A 38 9.37 -14.15 -13.65
C ASN A 38 9.95 -15.11 -12.60
N SER A 39 9.81 -16.42 -12.81
CA SER A 39 10.26 -17.49 -11.91
C SER A 39 11.70 -17.93 -12.15
N ARG A 40 12.44 -17.22 -13.03
CA ARG A 40 13.89 -17.41 -13.18
C ARG A 40 14.60 -16.96 -11.90
N GLN A 41 15.53 -17.77 -11.39
CA GLN A 41 16.45 -17.35 -10.34
C GLN A 41 17.24 -16.11 -10.78
N LYS A 42 17.02 -15.00 -10.09
CA LYS A 42 17.80 -13.77 -10.24
C LYS A 42 18.91 -13.79 -9.17
N PRO A 43 20.09 -13.24 -9.47
CA PRO A 43 21.11 -13.06 -8.45
C PRO A 43 20.52 -12.23 -7.31
N THR A 44 20.68 -12.73 -6.08
CA THR A 44 20.20 -12.07 -4.87
C THR A 44 20.90 -10.71 -4.73
N PRO A 45 20.16 -9.59 -4.72
CA PRO A 45 20.77 -8.28 -4.57
C PRO A 45 21.47 -8.12 -3.21
N VAL A 46 22.47 -7.24 -3.13
CA VAL A 46 23.23 -6.98 -1.88
C VAL A 46 22.38 -6.47 -0.73
N TYR A 47 21.24 -5.84 -1.05
CA TYR A 47 20.27 -5.31 -0.10
C TYR A 47 19.16 -6.29 0.28
N TYR A 48 19.26 -7.54 -0.15
CA TYR A 48 18.36 -8.61 0.29
C TYR A 48 18.83 -9.20 1.61
N VAL A 49 17.96 -9.19 2.60
CA VAL A 49 18.10 -9.90 3.88
C VAL A 49 16.77 -10.58 4.16
N GLU A 50 16.77 -11.91 4.13
CA GLU A 50 15.56 -12.71 4.32
C GLU A 50 14.81 -12.31 5.60
N ASN A 51 13.52 -12.06 5.46
CA ASN A 51 12.56 -11.73 6.53
C ASN A 51 12.95 -10.59 7.48
N ILE A 52 13.84 -9.66 7.06
CA ILE A 52 14.32 -8.59 7.94
C ILE A 52 13.19 -7.68 8.44
N ASN A 53 12.15 -7.48 7.64
CA ASN A 53 11.02 -6.62 7.98
C ASN A 53 9.78 -7.39 8.43
N SER A 54 9.83 -8.72 8.53
CA SER A 54 8.64 -9.56 8.79
C SER A 54 8.09 -9.43 10.21
N GLY A 55 8.88 -8.90 11.16
CA GLY A 55 8.51 -8.82 12.58
C GLY A 55 9.03 -10.01 13.39
N SER A 56 8.60 -10.14 14.65
CA SER A 56 9.03 -11.27 15.48
C SER A 56 8.35 -12.57 15.06
N ALA A 57 9.14 -13.62 14.85
CA ALA A 57 8.66 -14.97 14.58
C ALA A 57 8.02 -15.64 15.82
N ASP A 58 8.30 -15.13 17.02
CA ASP A 58 7.75 -15.68 18.28
C ASP A 58 6.22 -15.46 18.41
N VAL A 59 5.63 -14.71 17.48
CA VAL A 59 4.19 -14.40 17.42
C VAL A 59 3.48 -15.18 16.32
N ASP A 60 4.14 -16.18 15.71
CA ASP A 60 3.53 -17.21 14.87
C ASP A 60 2.71 -18.19 15.74
N GLU A 61 1.83 -17.68 16.61
CA GLU A 61 0.70 -18.51 17.05
C GLU A 61 -0.03 -18.94 15.78
N GLU A 62 -0.41 -20.21 15.65
CA GLU A 62 -1.28 -20.67 14.57
C GLU A 62 -2.65 -19.98 14.73
N VAL A 63 -2.75 -18.73 14.26
CA VAL A 63 -3.99 -17.97 14.28
C VAL A 63 -4.89 -18.62 13.26
N GLN A 64 -5.81 -19.48 13.73
CA GLN A 64 -6.87 -19.99 12.89
C GLN A 64 -7.56 -18.79 12.23
N GLN A 65 -7.53 -18.74 10.91
CA GLN A 65 -8.25 -17.75 10.12
C GLN A 65 -9.75 -17.96 10.36
N VAL A 66 -10.31 -17.28 11.35
CA VAL A 66 -11.73 -17.44 11.68
C VAL A 66 -12.58 -16.77 10.60
N SER A 67 -13.28 -17.57 9.81
CA SER A 67 -14.26 -17.03 8.87
C SER A 67 -15.35 -16.30 9.65
N LEU A 68 -15.71 -15.08 9.24
CA LEU A 68 -16.78 -14.33 9.90
C LEU A 68 -18.14 -15.04 9.76
N SER A 69 -18.32 -15.86 8.72
CA SER A 69 -19.55 -16.63 8.49
C SER A 69 -19.74 -17.78 9.48
N GLU A 70 -18.65 -18.24 10.10
CA GLU A 70 -18.66 -19.33 11.10
C GLU A 70 -18.89 -18.82 12.53
N LEU A 71 -18.87 -17.50 12.74
CA LEU A 71 -19.11 -16.89 14.04
C LEU A 71 -20.59 -16.85 14.38
N SER A 72 -20.92 -17.32 15.59
CA SER A 72 -22.23 -17.09 16.19
C SER A 72 -22.45 -15.61 16.54
N TRP A 73 -23.70 -15.18 16.62
CA TRP A 73 -24.03 -13.78 16.94
C TRP A 73 -23.45 -13.31 18.29
N SER A 74 -23.41 -14.17 19.31
CA SER A 74 -22.79 -13.85 20.60
C SER A 74 -21.28 -13.61 20.51
N GLN A 75 -20.59 -14.33 19.61
CA GLN A 75 -19.17 -14.08 19.33
C GLN A 75 -18.98 -12.75 18.60
N VAL A 76 -19.87 -12.42 17.66
CA VAL A 76 -19.86 -11.12 16.98
C VAL A 76 -20.11 -9.98 17.97
N GLU A 77 -21.11 -10.10 18.85
CA GLU A 77 -21.37 -9.12 19.92
C GLU A 77 -20.15 -8.91 20.81
N THR A 78 -19.51 -10.01 21.23
CA THR A 78 -18.27 -9.96 22.04
C THR A 78 -17.15 -9.20 21.30
N LEU A 79 -16.97 -9.45 20.00
CA LEU A 79 -16.00 -8.72 19.19
C LEU A 79 -16.33 -7.22 19.10
N LEU A 80 -17.61 -6.87 18.93
CA LEU A 80 -18.07 -5.49 18.87
C LEU A 80 -17.86 -4.75 20.19
N GLU A 81 -18.09 -5.40 21.32
CA GLU A 81 -17.81 -4.84 22.65
C GLU A 81 -16.32 -4.58 22.83
N ARG A 82 -15.48 -5.57 22.51
CA ARG A 82 -14.01 -5.43 22.58
C ARG A 82 -13.50 -4.33 21.65
N LEU A 83 -14.05 -4.21 20.44
CA LEU A 83 -13.73 -3.12 19.52
C LEU A 83 -14.07 -1.75 20.12
N LYS A 84 -15.28 -1.58 20.67
CA LYS A 84 -15.72 -0.32 21.30
C LYS A 84 -14.82 0.05 22.48
N VAL A 85 -14.49 -0.92 23.33
CA VAL A 85 -13.59 -0.71 24.47
C VAL A 85 -12.19 -0.31 23.99
N ALA A 86 -11.63 -1.03 23.03
CA ALA A 86 -10.28 -0.74 22.49
C ALA A 86 -10.19 0.62 21.79
N CYS A 87 -11.29 1.09 21.21
CA CYS A 87 -11.39 2.41 20.60
C CYS A 87 -11.61 3.55 21.60
N THR A 88 -11.88 3.25 22.88
CA THR A 88 -12.08 4.28 23.90
C THR A 88 -10.79 5.06 24.12
N GLY A 89 -10.89 6.40 24.15
CA GLY A 89 -9.74 7.29 24.30
C GLY A 89 -8.87 7.44 23.06
N LEU A 90 -9.24 6.83 21.92
CA LEU A 90 -8.67 7.20 20.63
C LEU A 90 -9.26 8.53 20.18
N GLN A 91 -8.44 9.35 19.54
CA GLN A 91 -8.93 10.51 18.82
C GLN A 91 -9.70 10.00 17.58
N CYS A 92 -11.01 9.86 17.74
CA CYS A 92 -11.88 9.28 16.71
C CYS A 92 -12.07 10.22 15.51
N ASP A 93 -11.96 11.52 15.74
CA ASP A 93 -12.07 12.55 14.72
C ASP A 93 -10.71 12.74 14.05
N VAL A 94 -10.54 12.03 12.93
CA VAL A 94 -9.46 12.36 12.02
C VAL A 94 -9.83 13.64 11.29
N GLU A 95 -8.92 14.60 11.38
CA GLU A 95 -9.07 15.90 10.74
C GLU A 95 -9.11 15.72 9.23
N GLU A 96 -10.03 16.44 8.59
CA GLU A 96 -10.02 16.59 7.15
C GLU A 96 -9.02 17.69 6.78
N GLN A 97 -7.98 17.31 6.04
CA GLN A 97 -6.94 18.21 5.55
C GLN A 97 -6.80 18.01 4.04
N LEU A 98 -7.62 18.73 3.27
CA LEU A 98 -7.64 18.65 1.81
C LEU A 98 -6.56 19.57 1.22
N LEU A 99 -5.32 19.11 1.25
CA LEU A 99 -4.20 19.80 0.62
C LEU A 99 -4.10 19.42 -0.86
N SER A 100 -3.47 20.27 -1.67
CA SER A 100 -3.17 19.99 -3.07
C SER A 100 -1.91 20.74 -3.49
N HIS A 101 -1.09 20.12 -4.33
CA HIS A 101 0.14 20.75 -4.82
C HIS A 101 -0.06 21.31 -6.25
N PRO A 102 0.39 22.55 -6.54
CA PRO A 102 0.17 23.21 -7.84
C PRO A 102 0.70 22.44 -9.05
N VAL A 103 1.76 21.64 -8.89
CA VAL A 103 2.40 20.90 -10.01
C VAL A 103 1.43 20.00 -10.79
N LEU A 104 0.40 19.47 -10.14
CA LEU A 104 -0.59 18.62 -10.79
C LEU A 104 -1.78 19.41 -11.36
N GLN A 105 -1.88 20.73 -11.15
CA GLN A 105 -3.05 21.49 -11.61
C GLN A 105 -3.24 21.39 -13.12
N GLY A 106 -2.17 21.52 -13.93
CA GLY A 106 -2.27 21.39 -15.38
C GLY A 106 -2.79 20.02 -15.84
N GLU A 107 -2.35 18.94 -15.18
CA GLU A 107 -2.75 17.57 -15.49
C GLU A 107 -4.17 17.24 -15.01
N LEU A 108 -4.55 17.75 -13.84
CA LEU A 108 -5.89 17.59 -13.27
C LEU A 108 -6.98 18.30 -14.09
N HIS A 109 -6.63 19.41 -14.74
CA HIS A 109 -7.55 20.17 -15.59
C HIS A 109 -7.42 19.81 -17.08
N ASN A 110 -6.61 18.80 -17.44
CA ASN A 110 -6.44 18.39 -18.83
C ASN A 110 -7.70 17.62 -19.32
N PRO A 111 -8.45 18.16 -20.30
CA PRO A 111 -9.69 17.54 -20.76
C PRO A 111 -9.48 16.17 -21.41
N LYS A 112 -8.28 15.88 -21.93
CA LYS A 112 -7.96 14.57 -22.55
C LYS A 112 -7.79 13.44 -21.54
N ASN A 113 -7.58 13.77 -20.26
CA ASN A 113 -7.41 12.77 -19.21
C ASN A 113 -8.75 12.14 -18.77
N GLY A 114 -9.89 12.62 -19.29
CA GLY A 114 -11.23 12.05 -19.08
C GLY A 114 -11.77 11.20 -20.24
N ASP A 115 -11.03 11.08 -21.36
CA ASP A 115 -11.54 10.45 -22.60
C ASP A 115 -11.84 8.95 -22.46
N SER A 116 -11.19 8.23 -21.55
CA SER A 116 -11.50 6.81 -21.27
C SER A 116 -12.78 6.60 -20.46
N ALA A 117 -13.43 7.67 -19.98
CA ALA A 117 -14.62 7.60 -19.14
C ALA A 117 -15.80 8.43 -19.67
N HIS A 118 -15.73 8.94 -20.91
CA HIS A 118 -16.79 9.74 -21.53
C HIS A 118 -18.03 8.97 -22.03
N LYS A 119 -18.14 7.65 -21.81
CA LYS A 119 -19.29 6.88 -22.31
C LYS A 119 -20.54 6.90 -21.43
N HIS A 120 -20.59 7.67 -20.35
CA HIS A 120 -21.82 7.94 -19.61
C HIS A 120 -21.83 9.34 -19.00
N LEU A 121 -22.98 10.03 -19.12
CA LEU A 121 -23.40 11.26 -18.43
C LEU A 121 -23.20 12.58 -19.19
N LYS A 122 -24.16 12.85 -20.09
CA LYS A 122 -24.79 14.18 -20.17
C LYS A 122 -25.64 14.34 -18.90
N GLN A 123 -25.34 15.33 -18.04
CA GLN A 123 -26.28 16.16 -17.27
C GLN A 123 -25.59 16.82 -16.06
N GLN A 124 -25.63 18.17 -16.03
CA GLN A 124 -25.37 19.07 -14.89
C GLN A 124 -23.93 19.24 -14.36
N GLN A 125 -23.20 20.18 -14.99
CA GLN A 125 -22.53 21.38 -14.44
C GLN A 125 -22.06 21.45 -12.96
N ILE A 126 -21.67 20.33 -12.33
CA ILE A 126 -20.83 20.22 -11.11
C ILE A 126 -19.68 19.19 -11.33
N LEU A 127 -19.61 18.56 -12.50
CA LEU A 127 -18.71 17.44 -12.81
C LEU A 127 -17.35 17.87 -13.41
N ILE A 128 -16.56 18.63 -12.66
CA ILE A 128 -15.09 18.69 -12.90
C ILE A 128 -14.32 17.93 -11.80
N GLN A 129 -14.93 17.63 -10.65
CA GLN A 129 -14.26 16.96 -9.53
C GLN A 129 -14.25 15.43 -9.55
N VAL A 130 -14.89 14.77 -10.52
CA VAL A 130 -15.17 13.31 -10.43
C VAL A 130 -14.24 12.43 -11.30
N PHE A 131 -13.42 13.01 -12.18
CA PHE A 131 -12.83 12.22 -13.28
C PHE A 131 -11.35 11.81 -13.15
N LEU A 132 -10.60 12.16 -12.09
CA LEU A 132 -9.24 11.60 -11.88
C LEU A 132 -8.89 11.32 -10.40
N PRO A 133 -9.42 10.25 -9.80
CA PRO A 133 -9.10 9.90 -8.41
C PRO A 133 -7.60 9.77 -8.13
N ALA A 134 -6.86 9.18 -9.07
CA ALA A 134 -5.41 8.98 -8.94
C ALA A 134 -4.61 10.29 -8.93
N GLY A 135 -5.03 11.32 -9.67
CA GLY A 135 -4.37 12.62 -9.72
C GLY A 135 -4.58 13.42 -8.44
N PHE A 136 -5.81 13.41 -7.90
CA PHE A 136 -6.13 14.08 -6.63
C PHE A 136 -5.36 13.46 -5.46
N VAL A 137 -5.27 12.14 -5.42
CA VAL A 137 -4.49 11.41 -4.41
C VAL A 137 -3.02 11.84 -4.43
N GLN A 138 -2.39 11.87 -5.60
CA GLN A 138 -0.98 12.27 -5.74
C GLN A 138 -0.77 13.74 -5.37
N SER A 139 -1.64 14.63 -5.85
CA SER A 139 -1.58 16.07 -5.53
C SER A 139 -1.71 16.34 -4.03
N SER A 140 -2.62 15.63 -3.35
CA SER A 140 -2.79 15.79 -1.91
C SER A 140 -1.62 15.24 -1.10
N ILE A 141 -1.05 14.09 -1.49
CA ILE A 141 0.16 13.57 -0.85
C ILE A 141 1.31 14.59 -0.96
N LEU A 142 1.53 15.18 -2.14
CA LEU A 142 2.55 16.22 -2.31
C LEU A 142 2.27 17.45 -1.45
N GLY A 143 1.01 17.89 -1.35
CA GLY A 143 0.63 19.02 -0.49
C GLY A 143 0.91 18.74 1.00
N HIS A 144 0.72 17.51 1.46
CA HIS A 144 1.10 17.10 2.83
C HIS A 144 2.61 17.02 3.03
N LEU A 145 3.35 16.53 2.04
CA LEU A 145 4.82 16.54 2.11
C LEU A 145 5.35 17.97 2.19
N GLU A 146 4.77 18.91 1.44
CA GLU A 146 5.13 20.32 1.49
C GLU A 146 4.78 20.96 2.84
N SER A 147 3.57 20.73 3.37
CA SER A 147 3.15 21.30 4.65
C SER A 147 3.96 20.80 5.85
N LEU A 148 4.49 19.58 5.76
CA LEU A 148 5.41 19.00 6.76
C LEU A 148 6.87 19.40 6.54
N GLY A 149 7.17 20.19 5.50
CA GLY A 149 8.53 20.57 5.12
C GLY A 149 9.37 19.39 4.62
N LEU A 150 8.75 18.28 4.22
CA LEU A 150 9.39 17.06 3.71
C LEU A 150 9.61 17.09 2.19
N LEU A 151 8.82 17.87 1.44
CA LEU A 151 9.04 18.09 0.00
C LEU A 151 10.16 19.12 -0.20
N GLY A 152 11.32 18.68 -0.69
CA GLY A 152 12.48 19.55 -0.88
C GLY A 152 13.70 18.79 -1.39
N ARG A 153 14.66 19.54 -1.95
CA ARG A 153 15.97 19.01 -2.39
C ARG A 153 16.87 18.68 -1.19
N GLY A 154 17.98 18.02 -1.45
CA GLY A 154 18.91 17.52 -0.43
C GLY A 154 18.35 16.32 0.32
N ARG A 155 17.48 15.53 -0.31
CA ARG A 155 16.74 14.41 0.30
C ARG A 155 16.69 13.21 -0.64
N CYS A 156 16.50 12.03 -0.06
CA CYS A 156 16.17 10.83 -0.81
C CYS A 156 14.74 10.39 -0.50
N PHE A 157 13.89 10.31 -1.53
CA PHE A 157 12.54 9.76 -1.37
C PHE A 157 12.55 8.28 -1.72
N VAL A 158 11.89 7.48 -0.89
CA VAL A 158 11.70 6.05 -1.08
C VAL A 158 10.21 5.79 -1.29
N GLU A 159 9.82 5.51 -2.54
CA GLU A 159 8.44 5.15 -2.88
C GLU A 159 8.25 3.64 -2.73
N PHE A 160 7.53 3.24 -1.68
CA PHE A 160 7.15 1.84 -1.45
C PHE A 160 5.90 1.51 -2.27
N GLY A 161 5.91 0.38 -2.97
CA GLY A 161 4.79 -0.03 -3.81
C GLY A 161 4.59 0.88 -5.02
N ALA A 162 5.70 1.30 -5.64
CA ALA A 162 5.69 2.36 -6.64
C ALA A 162 4.84 2.05 -7.89
N GLY A 163 4.75 0.78 -8.30
CA GLY A 163 4.11 0.40 -9.55
C GLY A 163 4.75 1.15 -10.72
N ARG A 164 3.93 1.90 -11.47
CA ARG A 164 4.38 2.80 -12.56
C ARG A 164 5.20 4.03 -12.10
N GLY A 165 5.45 4.24 -10.80
CA GLY A 165 6.31 5.33 -10.30
C GLY A 165 5.74 6.74 -10.45
N LYS A 166 4.41 6.87 -10.56
CA LYS A 166 3.74 8.17 -10.78
C LYS A 166 3.95 9.15 -9.61
N LEU A 167 4.00 8.67 -8.36
CA LEU A 167 4.19 9.58 -7.22
C LEU A 167 5.60 10.19 -7.25
N SER A 168 6.63 9.38 -7.46
CA SER A 168 8.00 9.88 -7.65
C SER A 168 8.17 10.77 -8.87
N HIS A 169 7.46 10.49 -9.97
CA HIS A 169 7.40 11.40 -11.11
C HIS A 169 6.93 12.81 -10.69
N TRP A 170 5.84 12.91 -9.93
CA TRP A 170 5.35 14.22 -9.50
C TRP A 170 6.23 14.89 -8.44
N ILE A 171 6.86 14.12 -7.55
CA ILE A 171 7.88 14.66 -6.63
C ILE A 171 9.04 15.25 -7.45
N HIS A 172 9.49 14.55 -8.49
CA HIS A 172 10.51 15.05 -9.40
C HIS A 172 10.08 16.34 -10.08
N GLU A 173 8.90 16.38 -10.70
CA GLU A 173 8.36 17.58 -11.34
C GLU A 173 8.23 18.75 -10.35
N ALA A 174 7.77 18.51 -9.12
CA ALA A 174 7.60 19.54 -8.09
C ALA A 174 8.93 20.19 -7.68
N LEU A 175 10.02 19.41 -7.76
CA LEU A 175 11.36 19.85 -7.35
C LEU A 175 12.23 20.31 -8.54
N LYS A 176 11.69 20.32 -9.76
CA LYS A 176 12.34 20.92 -10.92
C LYS A 176 12.37 22.43 -10.78
N THR A 177 13.55 22.98 -10.62
CA THR A 177 13.81 24.42 -10.69
C THR A 177 14.51 24.76 -12.01
N PRO A 178 14.09 25.80 -12.76
CA PRO A 178 14.73 26.20 -14.02
C PRO A 178 16.24 26.52 -13.89
N GLU A 179 16.68 26.94 -12.70
CA GLU A 179 18.03 27.46 -12.44
C GLU A 179 19.05 26.40 -11.97
N HIS A 180 18.60 25.21 -11.53
CA HIS A 180 19.45 24.16 -10.93
C HIS A 180 19.30 22.80 -11.63
N LEU A 181 19.25 22.82 -12.97
CA LEU A 181 19.21 21.61 -13.80
C LEU A 181 20.49 20.76 -13.72
N GLU A 182 21.58 21.30 -13.15
CA GLU A 182 22.92 20.71 -13.26
C GLU A 182 23.34 19.79 -12.11
N THR A 183 22.73 19.83 -10.92
CA THR A 183 23.06 18.90 -9.82
C THR A 183 21.91 17.91 -9.54
N GLN A 184 21.87 16.81 -10.31
CA GLN A 184 21.01 15.66 -10.01
C GLN A 184 21.39 14.95 -8.69
N GLU A 185 22.55 15.27 -8.11
CA GLU A 185 23.05 14.61 -6.90
C GLU A 185 22.20 14.91 -5.65
N ASP A 186 21.51 16.05 -5.63
CA ASP A 186 20.76 16.53 -4.46
C ASP A 186 19.32 15.96 -4.36
N LEU A 187 18.84 15.23 -5.37
CA LEU A 187 17.52 14.61 -5.34
C LEU A 187 17.63 13.15 -5.77
N GLN A 188 17.46 12.24 -4.81
CA GLN A 188 17.48 10.81 -5.07
C GLN A 188 16.08 10.23 -4.93
N LEU A 189 15.61 9.53 -5.96
CA LEU A 189 14.29 8.89 -5.97
C LEU A 189 14.48 7.39 -6.16
N LEU A 190 14.06 6.65 -5.14
CA LEU A 190 14.21 5.20 -5.05
C LEU A 190 12.82 4.57 -5.10
N LEU A 191 12.57 3.76 -6.13
CA LEU A 191 11.33 3.02 -6.29
C LEU A 191 11.51 1.60 -5.77
N VAL A 192 10.65 1.16 -4.87
CA VAL A 192 10.65 -0.22 -4.36
C VAL A 192 9.42 -0.95 -4.88
N ASP A 193 9.65 -2.01 -5.66
CA ASP A 193 8.57 -2.80 -6.28
C ASP A 193 9.04 -4.22 -6.63
N GLY A 194 8.27 -5.25 -6.28
CA GLY A 194 8.56 -6.64 -6.62
C GLY A 194 8.15 -7.07 -8.03
N LYS A 195 7.27 -6.33 -8.73
CA LYS A 195 6.52 -6.85 -9.90
C LYS A 195 6.73 -6.09 -11.22
N HIS A 196 7.03 -4.79 -11.21
CA HIS A 196 7.19 -4.01 -12.43
C HIS A 196 8.63 -3.95 -12.95
N GLN A 197 8.83 -4.21 -14.25
CA GLN A 197 10.12 -4.14 -14.95
C GLN A 197 10.12 -3.02 -16.02
N ASP A 198 9.72 -1.81 -15.63
CA ASP A 198 9.77 -0.67 -16.55
C ASP A 198 11.01 0.19 -16.27
N SER A 199 11.89 0.30 -17.27
CA SER A 199 13.19 0.96 -17.18
C SER A 199 13.10 2.41 -17.68
N SER A 200 12.28 3.25 -17.04
CA SER A 200 12.40 4.69 -17.24
C SER A 200 13.64 5.17 -16.48
N ALA A 201 14.62 5.67 -17.22
CA ALA A 201 16.00 5.91 -16.76
C ALA A 201 16.18 7.00 -15.69
N THR A 202 15.10 7.62 -15.21
CA THR A 202 15.16 8.76 -14.29
C THR A 202 15.29 8.36 -12.82
N PHE A 203 14.87 7.14 -12.44
CA PHE A 203 14.79 6.70 -11.04
C PHE A 203 15.49 5.35 -10.82
N GLU A 204 16.10 5.16 -9.65
CA GLU A 204 16.64 3.86 -9.27
C GLU A 204 15.51 2.96 -8.76
N ARG A 205 15.39 1.74 -9.31
CA ARG A 205 14.32 0.80 -8.95
C ARG A 205 14.87 -0.48 -8.32
N LEU A 206 14.53 -0.71 -7.06
CA LEU A 206 14.86 -1.93 -6.32
C LEU A 206 13.78 -2.97 -6.57
N HIS A 207 14.19 -4.06 -7.24
CA HIS A 207 13.32 -5.20 -7.52
C HIS A 207 13.45 -6.25 -6.40
N VAL A 208 12.81 -5.99 -5.27
CA VAL A 208 12.83 -6.85 -4.08
C VAL A 208 11.52 -6.69 -3.32
N ASP A 209 11.10 -7.75 -2.63
CA ASP A 209 9.99 -7.64 -1.68
C ASP A 209 10.41 -6.76 -0.50
N ILE A 210 9.50 -5.90 -0.03
CA ILE A 210 9.74 -5.03 1.13
C ILE A 210 10.05 -5.91 2.35
N GLU A 211 9.47 -7.11 2.45
CA GLU A 211 9.75 -8.06 3.52
C GLU A 211 11.25 -8.35 3.70
N HIS A 212 12.02 -8.32 2.62
CA HIS A 212 13.44 -8.70 2.60
C HIS A 212 14.39 -7.54 2.30
N LEU A 213 13.89 -6.30 2.26
CA LEU A 213 14.69 -5.14 1.89
C LEU A 213 15.40 -4.53 3.09
N ASP A 214 16.73 -4.46 3.03
CA ASP A 214 17.56 -3.71 3.96
C ASP A 214 18.08 -2.42 3.30
N LEU A 215 17.46 -1.28 3.64
CA LEU A 215 17.86 0.04 3.11
C LEU A 215 19.32 0.39 3.45
N SER A 216 19.87 -0.14 4.55
CA SER A 216 21.25 0.13 4.94
C SER A 216 22.29 -0.47 3.99
N LYS A 217 21.87 -1.43 3.16
CA LYS A 217 22.70 -2.12 2.18
C LYS A 217 22.49 -1.62 0.74
N VAL A 218 21.62 -0.63 0.54
CA VAL A 218 21.36 -0.05 -0.78
C VAL A 218 22.54 0.88 -1.16
N PRO A 219 23.30 0.60 -2.24
CA PRO A 219 24.50 1.37 -2.57
C PRO A 219 24.24 2.87 -2.77
N LEU A 220 23.11 3.23 -3.37
CA LEU A 220 22.72 4.63 -3.55
C LEU A 220 22.61 5.37 -2.22
N LEU A 221 21.97 4.74 -1.23
CA LEU A 221 21.73 5.35 0.08
C LEU A 221 23.03 5.47 0.89
N GLN A 222 23.92 4.48 0.78
CA GLN A 222 25.25 4.51 1.41
C GLN A 222 26.15 5.61 0.81
N ARG A 223 26.03 5.86 -0.50
CA ARG A 223 26.80 6.87 -1.22
C ARG A 223 26.30 8.28 -0.91
N CYS A 224 25.00 8.52 -1.06
CA CYS A 224 24.42 9.86 -0.98
C CYS A 224 24.21 10.33 0.46
N LYS A 225 23.89 9.42 1.40
CA LYS A 225 23.66 9.73 2.83
C LYS A 225 22.67 10.87 3.10
N LEU A 226 21.80 11.15 2.13
CA LEU A 226 20.78 12.17 2.25
C LEU A 226 19.70 11.72 3.23
N PRO A 227 19.08 12.64 3.97
CA PRO A 227 17.92 12.32 4.79
C PRO A 227 16.81 11.68 3.96
N LEU A 228 16.16 10.65 4.54
CA LEU A 228 15.17 9.83 3.85
C LEU A 228 13.75 10.37 4.09
N VAL A 229 12.90 10.25 3.06
CA VAL A 229 11.45 10.49 3.14
C VAL A 229 10.73 9.29 2.55
N GLY A 230 9.93 8.59 3.36
CA GLY A 230 9.13 7.46 2.91
C GLY A 230 7.82 7.91 2.27
N VAL A 231 7.46 7.41 1.10
CA VAL A 231 6.18 7.75 0.45
C VAL A 231 5.45 6.51 -0.08
N GLY A 232 4.12 6.56 -0.10
CA GLY A 232 3.30 5.48 -0.65
C GLY A 232 1.86 5.93 -0.92
N LYS A 233 1.30 5.57 -2.09
CA LYS A 233 -0.06 5.98 -2.50
C LYS A 233 -1.16 4.97 -2.17
N HIS A 234 -0.83 3.68 -2.19
CA HIS A 234 -1.75 2.55 -1.97
C HIS A 234 -0.90 1.39 -1.48
N LEU A 235 -0.26 1.59 -0.33
CA LEU A 235 0.58 0.55 0.22
C LEU A 235 -0.30 -0.46 0.97
N CYS A 236 -0.75 -1.48 0.26
CA CYS A 236 -1.85 -2.33 0.71
C CYS A 236 -1.45 -3.28 1.84
N GLY A 237 -2.31 -3.39 2.86
CA GLY A 237 -2.23 -4.45 3.87
C GLY A 237 -0.89 -4.48 4.59
N ALA A 238 -0.31 -5.68 4.71
CA ALA A 238 0.98 -5.93 5.35
C ALA A 238 2.14 -5.08 4.78
N ALA A 239 2.09 -4.67 3.51
CA ALA A 239 3.14 -3.89 2.89
C ALA A 239 3.38 -2.53 3.59
N THR A 240 2.32 -1.94 4.17
CA THR A 240 2.49 -0.71 4.97
C THR A 240 3.36 -0.98 6.18
N ASP A 241 3.02 -2.01 6.93
CA ASP A 241 3.71 -2.34 8.17
C ASP A 241 5.16 -2.80 7.91
N LEU A 242 5.39 -3.58 6.84
CA LEU A 242 6.73 -3.94 6.36
C LEU A 242 7.56 -2.69 5.99
N ALA A 243 6.97 -1.70 5.31
CA ALA A 243 7.68 -0.48 4.94
C ALA A 243 8.00 0.41 6.15
N LEU A 244 7.10 0.47 7.14
CA LEU A 244 7.34 1.19 8.40
C LEU A 244 8.55 0.59 9.15
N ARG A 245 8.66 -0.74 9.22
CA ARG A 245 9.85 -1.40 9.78
C ARG A 245 11.10 -1.17 8.91
N CYS A 246 10.97 -1.32 7.60
CA CYS A 246 12.07 -1.08 6.65
C CYS A 246 12.69 0.31 6.81
N LEU A 247 11.87 1.34 7.04
CA LEU A 247 12.33 2.70 7.27
C LEU A 247 12.91 2.92 8.67
N LEU A 248 12.26 2.38 9.71
CA LEU A 248 12.48 2.84 11.09
C LEU A 248 13.16 1.82 12.01
N GLU A 249 13.31 0.57 11.57
CA GLU A 249 13.96 -0.51 12.31
C GLU A 249 15.09 -1.16 11.48
N PRO A 250 16.09 -0.40 11.02
CA PRO A 250 17.25 -1.01 10.37
C PRO A 250 17.95 -1.99 11.33
N ALA A 251 18.63 -2.98 10.74
CA ALA A 251 19.30 -4.06 11.46
C ALA A 251 20.00 -3.59 12.75
N GLY A 252 19.50 -4.04 13.92
CA GLY A 252 20.05 -3.71 15.24
C GLY A 252 19.08 -3.04 16.23
N TRP A 253 17.87 -2.67 15.81
CA TRP A 253 16.80 -2.28 16.75
C TRP A 253 16.19 -3.54 17.40
N ARG A 254 16.52 -3.81 18.67
CA ARG A 254 15.88 -4.84 19.51
C ARG A 254 15.66 -4.25 20.90
N ASP A 255 14.48 -4.50 21.48
CA ASP A 255 14.15 -4.12 22.86
C ASP A 255 13.83 -5.32 23.76
N GLU A 256 14.01 -5.09 25.06
CA GLU A 256 13.90 -5.86 26.33
C GLU A 256 13.29 -7.29 26.37
N ALA A 257 13.62 -8.16 25.41
CA ALA A 257 13.78 -9.60 25.67
C ALA A 257 15.17 -10.13 25.29
N GLY A 258 16.04 -9.24 24.76
CA GLY A 258 17.48 -9.50 24.56
C GLY A 258 17.78 -10.47 23.40
N ALA A 259 18.59 -10.15 22.40
CA ALA A 259 19.73 -9.27 22.48
C ALA A 259 20.08 -8.60 21.15
N SER A 260 20.46 -7.34 21.33
CA SER A 260 21.29 -6.42 20.53
C SER A 260 20.57 -5.37 19.69
N LEU A 261 20.76 -4.05 19.92
CA LEU A 261 21.15 -3.20 21.06
C LEU A 261 21.31 -1.77 20.50
N LYS A 262 21.30 -0.77 21.38
CA LYS A 262 21.81 0.59 21.15
C LYS A 262 23.09 0.60 20.30
N ARG A 263 23.20 1.58 19.39
CA ARG A 263 24.47 1.99 18.76
C ARG A 263 25.47 2.32 19.88
N PRO A 264 26.57 1.56 20.07
CA PRO A 264 27.64 2.00 20.96
C PRO A 264 28.24 3.26 20.36
N THR A 265 28.28 4.33 21.13
CA THR A 265 29.19 5.42 20.86
C THR A 265 30.62 4.84 20.92
N ASN A 266 31.37 5.08 19.84
CA ASN A 266 32.80 4.80 19.66
C ASN A 266 33.20 3.35 19.34
N GLU A 267 32.89 2.87 18.13
CA GLU A 267 33.75 2.00 17.29
C GLU A 267 33.15 1.96 15.85
N PRO A 268 33.88 2.25 14.77
CA PRO A 268 33.35 2.27 13.41
C PRO A 268 33.49 0.88 12.76
N THR A 269 32.58 -0.05 13.03
CA THR A 269 32.55 -1.35 12.33
C THR A 269 31.14 -1.70 11.88
N GLY A 270 30.75 -1.17 10.73
CA GLY A 270 29.55 -1.53 9.97
C GLY A 270 29.47 -0.67 8.70
N PRO A 271 28.80 -1.14 7.62
CA PRO A 271 28.57 -0.31 6.44
C PRO A 271 27.91 1.02 6.85
N ALA A 272 28.28 2.11 6.19
CA ALA A 272 27.77 3.43 6.52
C ALA A 272 26.23 3.43 6.47
N ALA A 273 25.58 3.73 7.60
CA ALA A 273 24.13 3.80 7.68
C ALA A 273 23.59 4.87 6.71
N PRO A 274 22.35 4.70 6.19
CA PRO A 274 21.67 5.73 5.40
C PRO A 274 21.55 7.04 6.18
N GLY A 275 21.17 8.12 5.49
CA GLY A 275 20.78 9.35 6.16
C GLY A 275 19.57 9.14 7.09
N PRO A 276 19.35 10.04 8.05
CA PRO A 276 18.25 9.91 9.00
C PRO A 276 16.90 9.99 8.28
N VAL A 277 15.89 9.26 8.77
CA VAL A 277 14.52 9.38 8.26
C VAL A 277 13.91 10.69 8.80
N LEU A 278 13.56 11.61 7.90
CA LEU A 278 12.90 12.87 8.27
C LEU A 278 11.40 12.71 8.50
N GLY A 279 10.77 11.78 7.79
CA GLY A 279 9.34 11.61 7.85
C GLY A 279 8.79 10.71 6.74
N LEU A 280 7.46 10.59 6.71
CA LEU A 280 6.75 9.81 5.71
C LEU A 280 5.36 10.35 5.41
N ALA A 281 4.83 9.99 4.24
CA ALA A 281 3.43 10.14 3.87
C ALA A 281 2.96 8.89 3.11
N VAL A 282 2.10 8.08 3.75
CA VAL A 282 1.63 6.80 3.21
C VAL A 282 0.10 6.75 3.27
N ALA A 283 -0.54 6.63 2.12
CA ALA A 283 -1.99 6.45 2.03
C ALA A 283 -2.34 4.99 2.34
N LEU A 284 -3.22 4.82 3.33
CA LEU A 284 -3.56 3.55 3.95
C LEU A 284 -4.75 2.92 3.23
N CYS A 285 -4.63 1.65 2.86
CA CYS A 285 -5.71 0.92 2.22
C CYS A 285 -5.59 -0.60 2.45
N CYS A 286 -6.66 -1.32 2.12
CA CYS A 286 -6.72 -2.78 2.16
C CYS A 286 -6.39 -3.36 3.55
N HIS A 287 -6.97 -2.79 4.62
CA HIS A 287 -6.80 -3.29 5.99
C HIS A 287 -7.15 -4.78 6.13
N HIS A 288 -8.08 -5.28 5.32
CA HIS A 288 -8.42 -6.71 5.23
C HIS A 288 -7.27 -7.64 4.82
N ARG A 289 -6.20 -7.10 4.22
CA ARG A 289 -4.97 -7.83 3.84
C ARG A 289 -3.84 -7.64 4.84
N CYS A 290 -4.11 -7.07 6.02
CA CYS A 290 -3.10 -7.01 7.06
C CYS A 290 -2.97 -8.37 7.73
N GLU A 291 -1.75 -8.70 8.12
CA GLU A 291 -1.44 -9.96 8.80
C GLU A 291 -0.80 -9.64 10.14
N TRP A 292 -1.17 -10.41 11.17
CA TRP A 292 -0.73 -10.12 12.54
C TRP A 292 0.79 -10.10 12.65
N ARG A 293 1.49 -11.10 12.09
CA ARG A 293 2.95 -11.19 12.02
C ARG A 293 3.59 -9.87 11.53
N HIS A 294 3.06 -9.33 10.44
CA HIS A 294 3.60 -8.14 9.80
C HIS A 294 3.17 -6.84 10.48
N TYR A 295 2.10 -6.85 11.27
CA TYR A 295 1.53 -5.65 11.85
C TYR A 295 2.48 -4.98 12.87
N VAL A 296 2.71 -3.67 12.74
CA VAL A 296 3.60 -2.93 13.65
C VAL A 296 2.94 -2.55 14.98
N GLY A 297 1.60 -2.54 15.02
CA GLY A 297 0.82 -2.12 16.19
C GLY A 297 0.51 -3.24 17.18
N GLN A 298 1.21 -4.39 17.13
CA GLN A 298 0.94 -5.53 18.02
C GLN A 298 0.95 -5.14 19.51
N ARG A 299 1.96 -4.38 19.95
CA ARG A 299 2.06 -3.87 21.34
C ARG A 299 0.87 -2.99 21.71
N PHE A 300 0.41 -2.15 20.78
CA PHE A 300 -0.74 -1.28 21.00
C PHE A 300 -2.05 -2.09 21.15
N PHE A 301 -2.21 -3.17 20.38
CA PHE A 301 -3.31 -4.12 20.54
C PHE A 301 -3.24 -4.85 21.89
N ALA A 302 -2.07 -5.37 22.26
CA ALA A 302 -1.86 -6.05 23.54
C ALA A 302 -2.19 -5.15 24.75
N GLN A 303 -1.79 -3.88 24.71
CA GLN A 303 -2.13 -2.88 25.73
C GLN A 303 -3.64 -2.62 25.86
N ARG A 304 -4.42 -2.95 24.83
CA ARG A 304 -5.88 -2.83 24.79
C ARG A 304 -6.59 -4.16 25.07
N GLY A 305 -5.85 -5.17 25.50
CA GLY A 305 -6.38 -6.51 25.74
C GLY A 305 -6.83 -7.21 24.46
N LEU A 306 -6.20 -6.90 23.32
CA LEU A 306 -6.46 -7.54 22.03
C LEU A 306 -5.25 -8.35 21.60
N GLY A 307 -5.49 -9.48 20.94
CA GLY A 307 -4.48 -10.35 20.36
C GLY A 307 -4.71 -10.57 18.86
N ALA A 308 -4.06 -11.62 18.35
CA ALA A 308 -4.06 -11.93 16.93
C ALA A 308 -5.43 -12.32 16.38
N ALA A 309 -6.24 -13.02 17.20
CA ALA A 309 -7.60 -13.42 16.83
C ALA A 309 -8.51 -12.20 16.61
N GLU A 310 -8.52 -11.24 17.54
CA GLU A 310 -9.31 -10.02 17.37
C GLU A 310 -8.79 -9.16 16.21
N PHE A 311 -7.47 -9.07 16.05
CA PHE A 311 -6.88 -8.38 14.91
C PHE A 311 -7.34 -8.99 13.57
N SER A 312 -7.30 -10.32 13.44
CA SER A 312 -7.76 -11.02 12.24
C SER A 312 -9.24 -10.72 11.95
N ALA A 313 -10.09 -10.79 12.97
CA ALA A 313 -11.51 -10.46 12.84
C ALA A 313 -11.71 -8.99 12.40
N PHE A 314 -11.01 -8.04 13.02
CA PHE A 314 -11.11 -6.62 12.69
C PHE A 314 -10.57 -6.30 11.29
N CYS A 315 -9.55 -7.02 10.82
CA CYS A 315 -9.11 -6.91 9.42
C CYS A 315 -10.25 -7.29 8.47
N ARG A 316 -10.96 -8.41 8.70
CA ARG A 316 -12.12 -8.79 7.87
C ARG A 316 -13.25 -7.77 7.97
N MET A 317 -13.64 -7.38 9.19
CA MET A 317 -14.70 -6.39 9.46
C MET A 317 -14.39 -5.00 8.89
N SER A 318 -13.11 -4.66 8.66
CA SER A 318 -12.71 -3.40 8.03
C SER A 318 -13.28 -3.23 6.61
N SER A 319 -13.52 -4.33 5.88
CA SER A 319 -14.11 -4.32 4.53
C SER A 319 -15.53 -3.74 4.52
N TRP A 320 -16.25 -3.83 5.65
CA TRP A 320 -17.60 -3.27 5.78
C TRP A 320 -17.64 -1.75 5.58
N ALA A 321 -16.51 -1.07 5.75
CA ALA A 321 -16.39 0.36 5.46
C ALA A 321 -16.56 0.71 3.97
N THR A 322 -16.38 -0.28 3.08
CA THR A 322 -16.34 -0.09 1.62
C THR A 322 -17.42 -0.88 0.86
N CYS A 323 -18.00 -1.91 1.47
CA CYS A 323 -18.96 -2.81 0.80
C CYS A 323 -20.40 -2.28 0.65
N GLY A 324 -20.73 -1.08 1.17
CA GLY A 324 -22.12 -0.63 1.34
C GLY A 324 -22.72 0.31 0.27
N LEU A 325 -22.03 0.63 -0.83
CA LEU A 325 -22.47 1.68 -1.79
C LEU A 325 -22.93 1.18 -3.17
N ARG A 326 -23.07 -0.13 -3.39
CA ARG A 326 -23.77 -0.61 -4.59
C ARG A 326 -25.27 -0.42 -4.35
N GLY A 327 -25.81 0.69 -4.85
CA GLY A 327 -27.21 1.06 -4.69
C GLY A 327 -28.13 -0.11 -5.01
N SER A 328 -29.04 -0.40 -4.09
CA SER A 328 -30.19 -1.27 -4.35
C SER A 328 -30.88 -0.76 -5.62
N LYS A 329 -30.80 -1.52 -6.70
CA LYS A 329 -31.72 -1.30 -7.82
C LYS A 329 -33.13 -1.50 -7.26
N PRO A 330 -34.05 -0.54 -7.43
CA PRO A 330 -35.44 -0.79 -7.12
C PRO A 330 -35.92 -1.92 -8.03
N ASP A 331 -36.54 -2.92 -7.42
CA ASP A 331 -37.13 -4.07 -8.08
C ASP A 331 -38.12 -3.58 -9.15
N GLY A 332 -37.84 -3.92 -10.40
CA GLY A 332 -38.54 -3.42 -11.59
C GLY A 332 -38.66 -4.51 -12.63
N THR A 333 -39.69 -5.33 -12.43
CA THR A 333 -40.45 -6.13 -13.41
C THR A 333 -39.89 -6.27 -14.84
N GLY A 334 -39.58 -7.53 -15.19
CA GLY A 334 -39.64 -8.20 -16.50
C GLY A 334 -39.52 -7.40 -17.79
N GLU A 335 -38.57 -7.78 -18.65
CA GLU A 335 -38.83 -8.64 -19.82
C GLU A 335 -37.54 -8.96 -20.57
N HIS A 336 -37.44 -10.20 -21.03
CA HIS A 336 -36.40 -10.73 -21.91
C HIS A 336 -36.52 -10.09 -23.30
N GLU A 337 -35.41 -9.64 -23.88
CA GLU A 337 -35.16 -9.83 -25.32
C GLU A 337 -33.65 -9.70 -25.61
N GLY A 338 -33.11 -10.70 -26.30
CA GLY A 338 -31.70 -10.83 -26.62
C GLY A 338 -31.32 -10.14 -27.93
N GLN A 339 -30.06 -9.72 -28.03
CA GLN A 339 -29.41 -9.55 -29.32
C GLN A 339 -27.89 -9.63 -29.18
N GLU A 340 -27.33 -10.70 -29.76
CA GLU A 340 -25.91 -10.84 -30.09
C GLU A 340 -25.55 -9.85 -31.21
N VAL A 341 -24.46 -9.09 -31.04
CA VAL A 341 -23.67 -8.57 -32.17
C VAL A 341 -22.19 -8.64 -31.80
N THR A 342 -21.47 -9.32 -32.69
CA THR A 342 -20.02 -9.58 -32.70
C THR A 342 -19.20 -8.32 -33.02
N GLY A 343 -18.02 -8.19 -32.41
CA GLY A 343 -17.05 -7.14 -32.74
C GLY A 343 -15.77 -7.27 -31.93
N GLU A 344 -14.73 -7.79 -32.57
CA GLU A 344 -13.35 -7.92 -32.07
C GLU A 344 -12.62 -6.57 -32.10
N HIS A 345 -11.93 -6.18 -31.02
CA HIS A 345 -10.47 -5.89 -30.95
C HIS A 345 -10.06 -5.07 -29.70
N GLU A 346 -9.10 -5.66 -28.98
CA GLU A 346 -7.90 -5.09 -28.33
C GLU A 346 -7.97 -4.06 -27.18
N GLY A 347 -7.33 -4.43 -26.07
CA GLY A 347 -6.63 -3.48 -25.18
C GLY A 347 -7.23 -3.29 -23.78
N GLN A 348 -7.60 -4.35 -23.06
CA GLN A 348 -8.11 -4.23 -21.70
C GLN A 348 -6.98 -4.38 -20.67
N GLU A 349 -6.68 -3.28 -19.98
CA GLU A 349 -5.93 -3.27 -18.73
C GLU A 349 -6.62 -4.19 -17.73
N VAL A 350 -5.85 -5.11 -17.13
CA VAL A 350 -6.33 -6.07 -16.13
C VAL A 350 -6.70 -5.31 -14.86
N THR A 351 -7.93 -4.83 -14.77
CA THR A 351 -8.62 -4.61 -13.50
C THR A 351 -8.91 -5.98 -12.92
N GLY A 352 -8.26 -6.31 -11.81
CA GLY A 352 -8.48 -7.57 -11.08
C GLY A 352 -9.90 -7.63 -10.53
N GLU A 353 -10.85 -8.07 -11.35
CA GLU A 353 -12.17 -8.52 -10.94
C GLU A 353 -12.10 -10.04 -10.84
N HIS A 354 -11.65 -10.55 -9.70
CA HIS A 354 -11.68 -11.99 -9.41
C HIS A 354 -11.84 -12.28 -7.91
N GLU A 355 -12.68 -11.52 -7.19
CA GLU A 355 -13.00 -11.79 -5.77
C GLU A 355 -14.49 -11.48 -5.46
N GLY A 356 -15.40 -11.80 -6.38
CA GLY A 356 -16.83 -11.48 -6.26
C GLY A 356 -17.72 -12.56 -5.63
N GLN A 357 -17.19 -13.75 -5.32
CA GLN A 357 -18.01 -14.91 -4.92
C GLN A 357 -17.93 -15.26 -3.42
N GLU A 358 -16.79 -15.05 -2.74
CA GLU A 358 -16.68 -15.38 -1.30
C GLU A 358 -17.28 -14.28 -0.41
N VAL A 359 -17.12 -13.00 -0.77
CA VAL A 359 -17.62 -11.86 0.04
C VAL A 359 -19.16 -11.78 0.07
N THR A 360 -19.83 -12.29 -0.97
CA THR A 360 -21.30 -12.20 -1.08
C THR A 360 -22.03 -13.10 -0.09
N GLU A 361 -21.53 -14.29 0.20
CA GLU A 361 -22.16 -15.21 1.17
C GLU A 361 -21.87 -14.80 2.63
N GLU A 362 -20.66 -14.31 2.93
CA GLU A 362 -20.28 -13.82 4.27
C GLU A 362 -21.14 -12.65 4.75
N THR A 363 -21.66 -11.86 3.80
CA THR A 363 -22.45 -10.66 4.08
C THR A 363 -23.88 -11.02 4.52
N GLU A 364 -24.42 -12.17 4.13
CA GLU A 364 -25.82 -12.52 4.37
C GLU A 364 -26.14 -12.86 5.83
N SER A 365 -25.27 -13.59 6.55
CA SER A 365 -25.52 -13.99 7.94
C SER A 365 -25.49 -12.80 8.91
N VAL A 366 -24.53 -11.88 8.73
CA VAL A 366 -24.34 -10.67 9.56
C VAL A 366 -25.34 -9.56 9.17
N SER A 367 -25.74 -9.48 7.90
CA SER A 367 -26.73 -8.49 7.43
C SER A 367 -28.12 -8.64 8.06
N ARG A 368 -28.44 -9.81 8.62
CA ARG A 368 -29.69 -10.03 9.37
C ARG A 368 -29.74 -9.29 10.70
N PHE A 369 -28.59 -8.94 11.26
CA PHE A 369 -28.48 -8.38 12.61
C PHE A 369 -27.90 -6.97 12.66
N LEU A 370 -27.13 -6.56 11.64
CA LEU A 370 -26.56 -5.21 11.54
C LEU A 370 -27.06 -4.50 10.27
N SER A 371 -27.55 -3.28 10.43
CA SER A 371 -27.87 -2.40 9.31
C SER A 371 -26.63 -2.09 8.46
N ALA A 372 -26.85 -1.63 7.22
CA ALA A 372 -25.75 -1.18 6.37
C ALA A 372 -24.96 -0.02 6.99
N GLU A 373 -25.63 0.89 7.69
CA GLU A 373 -25.02 2.03 8.37
C GLU A 373 -24.15 1.58 9.56
N GLU A 374 -24.63 0.63 10.37
CA GLU A 374 -23.84 0.07 11.47
C GLU A 374 -22.61 -0.65 10.96
N ARG A 375 -22.73 -1.47 9.91
CA ARG A 375 -21.60 -2.15 9.28
C ARG A 375 -20.55 -1.16 8.77
N LEU A 376 -20.99 -0.08 8.10
CA LEU A 376 -20.12 1.00 7.66
C LEU A 376 -19.37 1.63 8.84
N ARG A 377 -20.07 1.95 9.93
CA ARG A 377 -19.48 2.53 11.14
C ARG A 377 -18.48 1.59 11.81
N ILE A 378 -18.82 0.31 11.93
CA ILE A 378 -17.95 -0.72 12.52
C ILE A 378 -16.69 -0.92 11.66
N GLY A 379 -16.84 -0.99 10.33
CA GLY A 379 -15.69 -1.11 9.43
C GLY A 379 -14.75 0.07 9.57
N ARG A 380 -15.28 1.31 9.66
CA ARG A 380 -14.47 2.52 9.91
C ARG A 380 -13.75 2.47 11.25
N LEU A 381 -14.40 1.97 12.31
CA LEU A 381 -13.76 1.78 13.61
C LEU A 381 -12.62 0.75 13.56
N CYS A 382 -12.81 -0.37 12.86
CA CYS A 382 -11.75 -1.37 12.66
C CYS A 382 -10.54 -0.76 11.97
N LYS A 383 -10.76 -0.04 10.85
CA LYS A 383 -9.69 0.69 10.14
C LYS A 383 -8.97 1.66 11.08
N ARG A 384 -9.72 2.49 11.82
CA ARG A 384 -9.17 3.46 12.77
C ARG A 384 -8.31 2.82 13.85
N LEU A 385 -8.75 1.69 14.42
CA LEU A 385 -8.01 0.99 15.45
C LEU A 385 -6.66 0.46 14.90
N ILE A 386 -6.69 -0.15 13.72
CA ILE A 386 -5.49 -0.66 13.03
C ILE A 386 -4.52 0.50 12.73
N ASP A 387 -5.03 1.62 12.21
CA ASP A 387 -4.20 2.78 11.89
C ASP A 387 -3.65 3.47 13.14
N SER A 388 -4.40 3.46 14.25
CA SER A 388 -3.94 3.99 15.53
C SER A 388 -2.76 3.19 16.09
N GLY A 389 -2.69 1.89 15.85
CA GLY A 389 -1.51 1.10 16.22
C GLY A 389 -0.27 1.43 15.37
N ARG A 390 -0.46 1.75 14.08
CA ARG A 390 0.63 2.28 13.22
C ARG A 390 1.11 3.64 13.70
N LEU A 391 0.17 4.52 14.08
CA LEU A 391 0.48 5.80 14.67
C LEU A 391 1.24 5.66 16.00
N HIS A 392 0.79 4.76 16.87
CA HIS A 392 1.49 4.45 18.12
C HIS A 392 2.92 3.96 17.88
N PHE A 393 3.12 3.11 16.87
CA PHE A 393 4.46 2.64 16.47
C PHE A 393 5.39 3.80 16.05
N LEU A 394 4.88 4.78 15.31
CA LEU A 394 5.64 5.97 14.90
C LEU A 394 6.00 6.85 16.10
N ASN A 395 5.01 7.15 16.95
CA ASN A 395 5.20 8.00 18.12
C ASN A 395 6.21 7.40 19.11
N ALA A 396 6.19 6.07 19.29
CA ALA A 396 7.17 5.36 20.10
C ALA A 396 8.61 5.46 19.57
N ARG A 397 8.80 5.88 18.31
CA ARG A 397 10.11 6.09 17.65
C ARG A 397 10.50 7.56 17.50
N GLY A 398 9.80 8.46 18.20
CA GLY A 398 10.14 9.89 18.22
C GLY A 398 9.69 10.67 16.99
N PHE A 399 8.69 10.17 16.28
CA PHE A 399 8.02 10.90 15.21
C PHE A 399 6.72 11.53 15.72
N ASP A 400 6.40 12.73 15.24
CA ASP A 400 5.07 13.31 15.39
C ASP A 400 4.18 12.79 14.25
N GLY A 401 3.46 11.70 14.51
CA GLY A 401 2.57 11.08 13.54
C GLY A 401 1.14 11.65 13.59
N LYS A 402 0.47 11.67 12.44
CA LYS A 402 -0.95 12.05 12.31
C LYS A 402 -1.66 11.17 11.29
N LEU A 403 -2.97 11.03 11.48
CA LEU A 403 -3.89 10.45 10.52
C LEU A 403 -4.78 11.58 10.01
N ASN A 404 -4.84 11.77 8.69
CA ASN A 404 -5.63 12.82 8.05
C ASN A 404 -6.55 12.21 6.99
N TYR A 405 -7.77 12.75 6.84
CA TYR A 405 -8.52 12.56 5.60
C TYR A 405 -7.93 13.49 4.54
N TYR A 406 -7.17 12.92 3.61
CA TYR A 406 -6.37 13.69 2.64
C TYR A 406 -7.12 13.97 1.34
N VAL A 407 -8.19 13.22 1.06
CA VAL A 407 -9.09 13.43 -0.07
C VAL A 407 -10.54 13.16 0.37
N SER A 408 -11.49 13.75 -0.35
CA SER A 408 -12.91 13.50 -0.09
C SER A 408 -13.26 12.02 -0.28
N SER A 409 -14.21 11.52 0.52
CA SER A 409 -14.76 10.17 0.36
C SER A 409 -15.46 9.96 -0.99
N GLN A 410 -15.78 11.04 -1.71
CA GLN A 410 -16.32 10.98 -3.08
C GLN A 410 -15.24 10.59 -4.12
N VAL A 411 -13.96 10.82 -3.79
CA VAL A 411 -12.83 10.44 -4.64
C VAL A 411 -12.45 8.98 -4.41
N THR A 412 -12.32 8.59 -3.15
CA THR A 412 -12.05 7.22 -2.72
C THR A 412 -12.52 7.03 -1.28
N LEU A 413 -13.01 5.83 -0.96
CA LEU A 413 -13.33 5.45 0.42
C LEU A 413 -12.07 5.09 1.23
N GLU A 414 -10.94 4.88 0.56
CA GLU A 414 -9.61 4.69 1.17
C GLU A 414 -8.88 6.03 1.19
N ASN A 415 -9.39 6.96 2.01
CA ASN A 415 -8.98 8.35 2.03
C ASN A 415 -8.24 8.78 3.30
N VAL A 416 -7.62 7.83 4.00
CA VAL A 416 -6.78 8.12 5.18
C VAL A 416 -5.31 8.12 4.79
N LEU A 417 -4.60 9.17 5.18
CA LEU A 417 -3.16 9.32 5.03
C LEU A 417 -2.49 9.24 6.39
N LEU A 418 -1.51 8.35 6.51
CA LEU A 418 -0.56 8.34 7.63
C LEU A 418 0.59 9.27 7.27
N VAL A 419 0.77 10.33 8.05
CA VAL A 419 1.90 11.23 7.92
C VAL A 419 2.71 11.25 9.20
N ALA A 420 4.00 11.47 9.10
CA ALA A 420 4.83 11.71 10.26
C ALA A 420 6.09 12.51 9.91
N SER A 421 6.57 13.31 10.84
CA SER A 421 7.86 14.00 10.76
C SER A 421 8.66 13.80 12.04
N SER A 422 9.99 13.82 11.94
CA SER A 422 10.86 13.71 13.12
C SER A 422 10.59 14.88 14.07
N SER A 423 10.38 14.61 15.36
CA SER A 423 10.17 15.68 16.34
C SER A 423 11.38 16.63 16.48
N SER A 424 12.53 16.28 15.92
CA SER A 424 13.74 17.13 15.87
C SER A 424 13.75 18.18 14.76
N SER A 425 12.87 18.08 13.74
CA SER A 425 12.82 19.05 12.63
C SER A 425 11.94 20.27 12.90
N SER A 426 11.10 20.22 13.93
CA SER A 426 10.24 21.34 14.32
C SER A 426 10.97 22.46 15.08
N SER A 427 12.20 22.23 15.53
CA SER A 427 13.01 23.21 16.27
C SER A 427 13.92 24.10 15.42
N SER A 428 13.99 23.91 14.09
CA SER A 428 14.92 24.64 13.22
C SER A 428 14.31 25.72 12.32
N SER A 429 13.02 26.01 12.42
CA SER A 429 12.36 27.07 11.63
C SER A 429 11.77 28.16 12.53
N SER A 430 12.63 28.90 13.22
CA SER A 430 12.32 30.27 13.65
C SER A 430 13.04 31.22 12.68
N PRO A 431 12.32 31.98 11.83
CA PRO A 431 12.95 33.00 11.02
C PRO A 431 13.40 34.16 11.91
N LEU A 432 14.68 34.51 11.82
CA LEU A 432 15.22 35.81 12.24
C LEU A 432 14.96 36.85 11.13
#